data_AF-A0A359MPG2-F1
#
_entry.id   AF-A0A359MPG2-F1
#
_cell.length_a   1.000
_cell.length_b   1.000
_cell.length_c   1.000
_cell.angle_alpha   90.00
_cell.angle_beta   90.00
_cell.angle_gamma   90.00
#
_symmetry.space_group_name_H-M   'P 1'
#
loop_
_entity.id
_entity.type
_entity.pdbx_description
1 polymer ?
#
loop_
_entity_poly.entity_id
_entity_poly.type
_entity_poly.pdbx_seq_one_letter_code
_entity_poly.pdbx_strand_id
1 'polypeptide(L)' 'VECFGVVGMASVNMKDGIVKLLKRDNLSHGVNVTLEDNKITIDLHIIVSYGVSISAVADNLISNVKYNVEE' A
#
# COMPACT_ATOMS: atom_id res chain seq x y z
N VAL A 1 -5.70 11.66 -6.05
CA VAL A 1 -4.93 10.96 -7.09
C VAL A 1 -5.04 9.47 -6.80
N GLU A 2 -5.73 8.72 -7.65
CA GLU A 2 -5.78 7.25 -7.54
C GLU A 2 -4.57 6.70 -8.30
N CYS A 3 -3.69 5.96 -7.61
CA CYS A 3 -2.50 5.37 -8.23
C CYS A 3 -2.91 4.29 -9.24
N PHE A 4 -2.49 4.46 -10.50
CA PHE A 4 -2.86 3.55 -11.58
C PHE A 4 -2.35 2.13 -11.29
N GLY A 5 -3.21 1.13 -11.43
CA GLY A 5 -2.86 -0.28 -11.22
C GLY A 5 -2.93 -0.76 -9.77
N VAL A 6 -3.22 0.11 -8.81
CA VAL A 6 -3.54 -0.31 -7.43
C VAL A 6 -5.06 -0.55 -7.32
N VAL A 7 -5.46 -1.75 -6.90
CA VAL A 7 -6.88 -2.12 -6.76
C VAL A 7 -7.35 -2.19 -5.31
N GLY A 8 -6.44 -2.10 -4.35
CA GLY A 8 -6.75 -2.08 -2.92
C GLY A 8 -5.51 -2.12 -2.04
N MET A 9 -5.71 -1.96 -0.73
CA MET A 9 -4.68 -2.09 0.29
C MET A 9 -5.03 -3.25 1.24
N ALA A 10 -4.02 -3.89 1.82
CA ALA A 10 -4.19 -5.12 2.60
C ALA A 10 -3.23 -5.23 3.79
N SER A 11 -3.74 -5.57 4.99
CA SER A 11 -2.90 -5.80 6.16
C SER A 11 -2.24 -7.17 6.10
N VAL A 12 -0.92 -7.23 6.33
CA VAL A 12 -0.17 -8.49 6.34
C VAL A 12 -0.35 -9.18 7.68
N ASN A 13 -1.42 -9.95 7.81
CA ASN A 13 -1.48 -11.01 8.81
C ASN A 13 -1.60 -12.37 8.10
N MET A 14 -0.44 -12.95 7.77
CA MET A 14 -0.34 -14.24 7.09
C MET A 14 -0.93 -15.41 7.90
N LYS A 15 -1.26 -15.22 9.19
CA LYS A 15 -1.86 -16.28 10.02
C LYS A 15 -3.30 -16.64 9.64
N ASP A 16 -4.04 -15.72 9.01
CA ASP A 16 -5.47 -15.92 8.69
C ASP A 16 -5.76 -16.13 7.18
N GLY A 17 -4.73 -16.08 6.31
CA GLY A 17 -4.85 -16.37 4.88
C GLY A 17 -5.57 -15.32 4.01
N ILE A 18 -5.65 -15.61 2.71
CA ILE A 18 -6.25 -14.78 1.63
C ILE A 18 -7.72 -14.40 1.92
N VAL A 19 -8.43 -15.19 2.74
CA VAL A 19 -9.84 -15.00 3.08
C VAL A 19 -10.11 -13.67 3.79
N LYS A 20 -9.15 -13.16 4.58
CA LYS A 20 -9.31 -11.89 5.31
C LYS A 20 -9.08 -10.66 4.40
N LEU A 21 -8.32 -10.83 3.32
CA LEU A 21 -8.05 -9.79 2.30
C LEU A 21 -9.29 -9.48 1.43
N LEU A 22 -10.19 -10.46 1.27
CA LEU A 22 -11.41 -10.34 0.47
C LEU A 22 -12.62 -9.82 1.25
N LYS A 23 -12.52 -9.63 2.56
CA LYS A 23 -13.57 -8.96 3.34
C LYS A 23 -13.53 -7.46 3.02
N ARG A 24 -14.63 -6.96 2.44
CA ARG A 24 -14.85 -5.55 2.06
C ARG A 24 -14.43 -4.53 3.12
N ASP A 25 -14.59 -4.87 4.39
CA ASP A 25 -14.26 -3.99 5.52
C ASP A 25 -12.75 -3.81 5.78
N ASN A 26 -11.88 -4.68 5.25
CA ASN A 26 -10.43 -4.66 5.52
C ASN A 26 -9.57 -4.07 4.40
N LEU A 27 -10.16 -3.67 3.26
CA LEU A 27 -9.44 -3.14 2.09
C LEU A 27 -8.78 -1.77 2.31
N SER A 28 -9.05 -1.13 3.45
CA SER A 28 -8.45 0.12 3.90
C SER A 28 -7.23 -0.05 4.80
N HIS A 29 -6.93 -1.29 5.25
CA HIS A 29 -5.80 -1.56 6.12
C HIS A 29 -4.64 -2.02 5.25
N GLY A 30 -3.49 -1.37 5.32
CA GLY A 30 -2.31 -1.74 4.52
C GLY A 30 -1.16 -0.73 4.58
N VAL A 31 -1.28 0.28 5.44
CA VAL A 31 -0.24 1.28 5.67
C VAL A 31 0.27 1.10 7.09
N ASN A 32 1.57 0.93 7.25
CA ASN A 32 2.24 0.98 8.54
C ASN A 32 3.18 2.19 8.56
N VAL A 33 3.10 3.01 9.60
CA VAL A 33 3.94 4.19 9.74
C VAL A 33 4.75 4.06 11.02
N THR A 34 6.08 4.15 10.89
CA THR A 34 7.02 4.08 12.00
C THR A 34 7.80 5.39 12.07
N LEU A 35 7.95 5.93 13.28
CA LEU A 35 8.69 7.15 13.57
C LEU A 35 9.87 6.78 14.50
N GLU A 36 11.09 6.80 13.98
CA GLU A 36 12.31 6.50 14.74
C GLU A 36 13.43 7.46 14.32
N ASP A 37 14.24 7.93 15.27
CA ASP A 37 15.41 8.80 15.03
C ASP A 37 15.13 10.00 14.10
N ASN A 38 13.97 10.64 14.28
CA ASN A 38 13.51 11.76 13.46
C ASN A 38 13.36 11.43 11.96
N LYS A 39 13.14 10.14 11.65
CA LYS A 39 12.82 9.62 10.31
C LYS A 39 11.43 8.99 10.31
N ILE A 40 10.75 9.13 9.20
CA ILE A 40 9.45 8.51 8.94
C ILE A 40 9.66 7.35 7.97
N THR A 41 9.24 6.15 8.37
CA THR A 41 9.18 4.98 7.50
C THR A 41 7.72 4.64 7.24
N ILE A 42 7.34 4.48 5.96
CA ILE A 42 5.98 4.16 5.55
C ILE A 42 6.01 2.87 4.74
N ASP A 43 5.48 1.79 5.31
CA ASP A 43 5.32 0.52 4.62
C ASP A 43 3.93 0.45 3.99
N LEU A 44 3.89 0.17 2.69
CA LEU A 44 2.65 0.07 1.91
C LEU A 44 2.45 -1.36 1.43
N HIS A 45 1.31 -1.92 1.76
CA HIS A 45 0.87 -3.24 1.34
C HIS A 45 -0.32 -3.09 0.41
N ILE A 46 -0.05 -3.31 -0.87
CA ILE A 46 -0.98 -3.05 -1.96
C ILE A 46 -1.35 -4.33 -2.70
N ILE A 47 -2.55 -4.33 -3.26
CA ILE A 47 -3.01 -5.32 -4.23
C ILE A 47 -2.92 -4.64 -5.60
N VAL A 48 -2.19 -5.27 -6.52
CA VAL A 48 -1.92 -4.73 -7.85
C VAL A 48 -2.74 -5.49 -8.89
N SER A 49 -3.28 -4.78 -9.87
CA SER A 49 -3.96 -5.38 -11.02
C SER A 49 -3.06 -6.37 -11.76
N TYR A 50 -3.62 -7.49 -12.20
CA TYR A 50 -2.90 -8.39 -13.11
C TYR A 50 -2.62 -7.70 -14.46
N GLY A 51 -1.46 -7.98 -15.06
CA GLY A 51 -1.10 -7.47 -16.38
C GLY A 51 -0.49 -6.06 -16.40
N VAL A 52 -0.19 -5.47 -15.24
CA VAL A 52 0.53 -4.18 -15.14
C VAL A 52 1.99 -4.39 -14.71
N SER A 53 2.85 -3.43 -15.05
CA SER A 53 4.23 -3.42 -14.54
C SER A 53 4.24 -3.04 -13.06
N ILE A 54 4.57 -3.99 -12.18
CA ILE A 54 4.64 -3.76 -10.72
C ILE A 54 5.63 -2.64 -10.40
N SER A 55 6.78 -2.59 -11.09
CA SER A 55 7.78 -1.54 -10.88
C SER A 55 7.22 -0.15 -11.19
N ALA A 56 6.50 0.00 -12.30
CA ALA A 56 5.91 1.30 -12.67
C ALA A 56 4.83 1.74 -11.66
N VAL A 57 4.03 0.80 -11.15
CA VAL A 57 3.04 1.06 -10.10
C VAL A 57 3.72 1.48 -8.81
N ALA A 58 4.79 0.78 -8.41
CA ALA A 58 5.55 1.10 -7.20
C ALA A 58 6.20 2.49 -7.27
N ASP A 59 6.87 2.81 -8.37
CA ASP A 59 7.51 4.12 -8.58
C ASP A 59 6.50 5.27 -8.50
N ASN A 60 5.33 5.08 -9.13
CA ASN A 60 4.25 6.06 -9.09
C ASN A 60 3.69 6.22 -7.67
N LEU A 61 3.44 5.11 -6.97
CA LEU A 61 2.90 5.11 -5.61
C LEU A 61 3.86 5.78 -4.62
N ILE A 62 5.15 5.44 -4.66
CA ILE A 62 6.18 6.03 -3.80
C ILE A 62 6.25 7.54 -4.05
N SER A 63 6.26 7.97 -5.32
CA SER A 63 6.30 9.39 -5.67
C SER A 63 5.09 10.14 -5.15
N ASN A 64 3.89 9.57 -5.30
CA ASN A 64 2.66 10.18 -4.81
C ASN A 64 2.63 10.27 -3.27
N VAL A 65 2.99 9.20 -2.56
CA VAL A 65 3.02 9.21 -1.09
C VAL A 65 4.05 10.21 -0.58
N LYS A 66 5.25 10.23 -1.16
CA LYS A 66 6.29 11.17 -0.81
C LYS A 66 5.82 12.63 -1.00
N TYR A 67 5.23 12.94 -2.15
CA TYR A 67 4.65 14.27 -2.41
C TYR A 67 3.60 14.67 -1.35
N ASN A 68 2.68 13.77 -1.00
CA ASN A 68 1.61 14.06 -0.04
C ASN A 68 2.08 14.14 1.42
N VAL A 69 3.28 13.65 1.74
CA VAL A 69 3.84 13.66 3.10
C VAL A 69 4.83 14.81 3.28
N GLU A 70 5.47 15.27 2.19
CA GLU A 70 6.37 16.43 2.20
C GLU A 70 5.63 17.78 2.04
N GLU A 71 4.37 17.78 1.58
CA GLU A 71 3.47 18.96 1.52
C GLU A 71 2.73 19.18 2.84
#